data_AF-A0A7W7AIH6-F1
#
_entry.id   AF-A0A7W7AIH6-F1
#
_cell.length_a   1.000
_cell.length_b   1.000
_cell.length_c   1.000
_cell.angle_alpha   90.00
_cell.angle_beta   90.00
_cell.angle_gamma   90.00
#
_symmetry.space_group_name_H-M   'P 1'
#
loop_
_entity.id
_entity.type
_entity.pdbx_description
1 polymer ?
#
loop_
_entity_poly.entity_id
_entity_poly.type
_entity_poly.pdbx_seq_one_letter_code
_entity_poly.pdbx_strand_id
1 'polypeptide(L)'
;MKTDAALRILSGHQDRILAHLASDRALLAAEGEGARPALATRRWMLARLLREYQLFKHVEIFDPALAQGDRLGVAARLKARCTAIGESFAAYIACWSSAAIDGRWSDYAAATQRMFDALARHVVEERRAIDTLLAGVERIERPGPRCAPGGSLTRVPPTSSSFPRLAPIRAPG
;
A
#
# COMPACT_ATOMS: atom_id res chain seq x y z
N MET A 1 -12.72 5.52 8.61
CA MET A 1 -13.52 4.66 7.70
C MET A 1 -13.76 3.31 8.37
N LYS A 2 -14.93 2.68 8.20
CA LYS A 2 -15.18 1.30 8.73
C LYS A 2 -14.37 0.28 7.92
N THR A 3 -13.81 -0.74 8.57
CA THR A 3 -13.00 -1.81 7.96
C THR A 3 -13.62 -2.39 6.68
N ASP A 4 -14.91 -2.75 6.72
CA ASP A 4 -15.62 -3.32 5.56
C ASP A 4 -15.71 -2.37 4.37
N ALA A 5 -15.81 -1.06 4.61
CA ALA A 5 -15.80 -0.08 3.54
C ALA A 5 -14.40 0.01 2.89
N ALA A 6 -13.34 0.00 3.71
CA ALA A 6 -11.97 0.01 3.24
C ALA A 6 -11.65 -1.22 2.38
N LEU A 7 -12.07 -2.41 2.83
CA LEU A 7 -11.86 -3.67 2.13
C LEU A 7 -12.63 -3.75 0.80
N ARG A 8 -13.85 -3.19 0.73
CA ARG A 8 -14.60 -3.11 -0.53
C ARG A 8 -13.92 -2.18 -1.54
N ILE A 9 -13.47 -1.00 -1.12
CA ILE A 9 -12.77 -0.07 -1.99
C ILE A 9 -11.44 -0.68 -2.47
N LEU A 10 -10.70 -1.32 -1.56
CA LEU A 10 -9.49 -2.08 -1.89
C LEU A 10 -9.78 -3.12 -2.98
N SER A 11 -10.81 -3.95 -2.78
CA SER A 11 -11.24 -4.97 -3.76
C SER A 11 -11.49 -4.34 -5.13
N GLY A 12 -12.25 -3.24 -5.17
CA GLY A 12 -12.56 -2.56 -6.43
C GLY A 12 -11.32 -2.05 -7.18
N HIS A 13 -10.30 -1.55 -6.48
CA HIS A 13 -9.02 -1.21 -7.12
C HIS A 13 -8.29 -2.44 -7.65
N GLN A 14 -8.23 -3.51 -6.85
CA GLN A 14 -7.53 -4.75 -7.20
C GLN A 14 -8.16 -5.40 -8.44
N ASP A 15 -9.49 -5.50 -8.48
CA ASP A 15 -10.23 -6.07 -9.61
C ASP A 15 -9.99 -5.27 -10.89
N ARG A 16 -10.02 -3.93 -10.81
CA ARG A 16 -9.74 -3.06 -11.98
C ARG A 16 -8.31 -3.25 -12.50
N ILE A 17 -7.32 -3.36 -11.61
CA ILE A 17 -5.93 -3.60 -12.01
C ILE A 17 -5.80 -4.97 -12.67
N LEU A 18 -6.34 -6.03 -12.05
CA LEU A 18 -6.25 -7.40 -12.57
C LEU A 18 -6.96 -7.55 -13.92
N ALA A 19 -8.14 -6.95 -14.07
CA ALA A 19 -8.87 -6.92 -15.35
C ALA A 19 -8.09 -6.19 -16.44
N HIS A 20 -7.46 -5.05 -16.10
CA HIS A 20 -6.60 -4.31 -17.03
C HIS A 20 -5.42 -5.16 -17.48
N LEU A 21 -4.70 -5.79 -16.55
CA LEU A 21 -3.57 -6.68 -16.84
C LEU A 21 -3.99 -7.86 -17.72
N ALA A 22 -5.11 -8.53 -17.41
CA ALA A 22 -5.62 -9.65 -18.19
C ALA A 22 -5.95 -9.22 -19.63
N SER A 23 -6.58 -8.06 -19.80
CA SER A 23 -6.94 -7.53 -21.11
C SER A 23 -5.71 -7.09 -21.91
N ASP A 24 -4.68 -6.51 -21.27
CA ASP A 24 -3.42 -6.16 -21.94
C ASP A 24 -2.65 -7.42 -22.39
N ARG A 25 -2.71 -8.52 -21.63
CA ARG A 25 -2.14 -9.81 -22.03
C ARG A 25 -2.84 -10.41 -23.23
N ALA A 26 -4.17 -10.39 -23.24
CA ALA A 26 -4.95 -10.88 -24.36
C ALA A 26 -4.63 -10.09 -25.65
N LEU A 27 -4.52 -8.77 -25.54
CA LEU A 27 -4.10 -7.89 -26.63
C LEU A 27 -2.70 -8.26 -27.14
N LEU A 28 -1.73 -8.39 -26.24
CA LEU A 28 -0.35 -8.75 -26.59
C LEU A 28 -0.26 -10.11 -27.29
N ALA A 29 -1.05 -11.09 -26.84
CA ALA A 29 -1.10 -12.43 -27.42
C ALA A 29 -1.80 -12.48 -28.79
N ALA A 30 -2.86 -11.69 -28.98
CA ALA A 30 -3.65 -11.69 -30.20
C ALA A 30 -2.98 -10.91 -31.35
N GLU A 31 -2.40 -9.75 -31.05
CA GLU A 31 -1.95 -8.81 -32.09
C GLU A 31 -0.42 -8.76 -32.26
N GLY A 32 0.35 -9.36 -31.33
CA GLY A 32 1.80 -9.28 -31.36
C GLY A 32 2.28 -7.84 -31.48
N GLU A 33 3.20 -7.55 -32.40
CA GLU A 33 3.73 -6.19 -32.62
C GLU A 33 2.66 -5.16 -33.02
N GLY A 34 1.55 -5.61 -33.63
CA GLY A 34 0.40 -4.76 -33.92
C GLY A 34 -0.23 -4.11 -32.68
N ALA A 35 -0.08 -4.75 -31.50
CA ALA A 35 -0.57 -4.22 -30.22
C ALA A 35 0.16 -2.95 -29.77
N ARG A 36 1.31 -2.60 -30.36
CA ARG A 36 2.23 -1.58 -29.83
C ARG A 36 1.58 -0.21 -29.58
N PRO A 37 0.77 0.38 -30.49
CA PRO A 37 0.13 1.67 -30.23
C PRO A 37 -0.88 1.58 -29.08
N ALA A 38 -1.68 0.51 -29.05
CA ALA A 38 -2.68 0.30 -28.01
C ALA A 38 -2.01 0.09 -26.63
N LEU A 39 -0.95 -0.72 -26.55
CA LEU A 39 -0.20 -0.93 -25.32
C LEU A 39 0.45 0.35 -24.79
N ALA A 40 0.92 1.25 -25.66
CA ALA A 40 1.45 2.54 -25.21
C ALA A 40 0.43 3.35 -24.40
N THR A 41 -0.80 3.47 -24.91
CA THR A 41 -1.90 4.15 -24.20
C THR A 41 -2.29 3.40 -22.92
N ARG A 42 -2.40 2.06 -23.00
CA ARG A 42 -2.84 1.23 -21.88
C ARG A 42 -1.83 1.18 -20.72
N ARG A 43 -0.53 1.34 -21.00
CA ARG A 43 0.51 1.52 -19.96
C ARG A 43 0.28 2.77 -19.11
N TRP A 44 -0.17 3.87 -19.70
CA TRP A 44 -0.53 5.09 -18.95
C TRP A 44 -1.79 4.91 -18.11
N MET A 45 -2.79 4.21 -18.64
CA MET A 45 -3.99 3.87 -17.87
C MET A 45 -3.64 3.00 -16.67
N LEU A 46 -2.79 1.98 -16.85
CA LEU A 46 -2.30 1.14 -15.76
C LEU A 46 -1.52 1.96 -14.73
N ALA A 47 -0.63 2.88 -15.16
CA ALA A 47 0.09 3.77 -14.26
C ALA A 47 -0.86 4.58 -13.38
N ARG A 48 -1.95 5.10 -13.96
CA ARG A 48 -2.98 5.83 -13.22
C ARG A 48 -3.71 4.94 -12.21
N LEU A 49 -4.15 3.74 -12.62
CA LEU A 49 -4.81 2.79 -11.74
C LEU A 49 -3.91 2.41 -10.53
N LEU A 50 -2.63 2.15 -10.79
CA LEU A 50 -1.66 1.85 -9.75
C LEU A 50 -1.45 3.05 -8.81
N ARG A 51 -1.39 4.27 -9.33
CA ARG A 51 -1.26 5.47 -8.49
C ARG A 51 -2.48 5.70 -7.58
N GLU A 52 -3.68 5.57 -8.13
CA GLU A 52 -4.93 5.67 -7.36
C GLU A 52 -4.97 4.61 -6.25
N TYR A 53 -4.59 3.37 -6.59
CA TYR A 53 -4.51 2.26 -5.65
C TYR A 53 -3.48 2.50 -4.52
N GLN A 54 -2.28 2.97 -4.87
CA GLN A 54 -1.23 3.28 -3.89
C GLN A 54 -1.67 4.39 -2.94
N LEU A 55 -2.23 5.48 -3.48
CA LEU A 55 -2.68 6.62 -2.67
C LEU A 55 -3.74 6.20 -1.67
N PHE A 56 -4.75 5.44 -2.13
CA PHE A 56 -5.80 4.92 -1.26
C PHE A 56 -5.22 4.11 -0.10
N LYS A 57 -4.39 3.09 -0.38
CA LYS A 57 -3.83 2.25 0.69
C LYS A 57 -2.96 3.03 1.67
N HIS A 58 -2.16 3.97 1.18
CA HIS A 58 -1.25 4.71 2.05
C HIS A 58 -2.03 5.62 3.00
N VAL A 59 -2.95 6.42 2.46
CA VAL A 59 -3.71 7.42 3.24
C VAL A 59 -4.77 6.77 4.13
N GLU A 60 -5.50 5.79 3.60
CA GLU A 60 -6.71 5.28 4.26
C GLU A 60 -6.47 4.04 5.11
N ILE A 61 -5.34 3.35 4.93
CA ILE A 61 -5.06 2.07 5.61
C ILE A 61 -3.75 2.13 6.38
N PHE A 62 -2.64 2.44 5.71
CA PHE A 62 -1.33 2.34 6.35
C PHE A 62 -1.07 3.46 7.34
N ASP A 63 -1.31 4.72 6.97
CA ASP A 63 -1.03 5.86 7.86
C ASP A 63 -1.87 5.81 9.16
N PRO A 64 -3.18 5.46 9.13
CA PRO A 64 -3.95 5.22 10.35
C PRO A 64 -3.42 4.05 11.19
N ALA A 65 -3.04 2.93 10.56
CA ALA A 65 -2.48 1.78 11.27
C ALA A 65 -1.12 2.08 11.93
N LEU A 66 -0.30 2.93 11.29
CA LEU A 66 0.97 3.40 11.85
C LEU A 66 0.74 4.32 13.05
N ALA A 67 -0.24 5.22 12.99
CA ALA A 67 -0.56 6.16 14.07
C ALA A 67 -1.03 5.46 15.36
N GLN A 68 -1.64 4.27 15.25
CA GLN A 68 -2.10 3.49 16.41
C GLN A 68 -0.97 2.68 17.10
N GLY A 69 0.24 2.62 16.52
CA GLY A 69 1.44 2.06 17.16
C GLY A 69 1.54 0.52 17.22
N ASP A 70 0.42 -0.19 17.39
CA ASP A 70 0.41 -1.62 17.68
C ASP A 70 0.86 -2.53 16.52
N ARG A 71 1.02 -1.99 15.31
CA ARG A 71 1.39 -2.75 14.09
C ARG A 71 2.41 -2.06 13.18
N LEU A 72 3.22 -1.17 13.75
CA LEU A 72 4.24 -0.42 13.03
C LEU A 72 5.09 -1.29 12.09
N GLY A 73 5.57 -2.45 12.55
CA GLY A 73 6.40 -3.35 11.73
C GLY A 73 5.69 -3.94 10.50
N VAL A 74 4.41 -4.33 10.64
CA VAL A 74 3.64 -4.91 9.53
C VAL A 74 3.25 -3.83 8.53
N ALA A 75 2.73 -2.69 9.00
CA ALA A 75 2.33 -1.57 8.15
C ALA A 75 3.55 -0.97 7.41
N ALA A 76 4.69 -0.80 8.08
CA ALA A 76 5.92 -0.33 7.44
C ALA A 76 6.43 -1.29 6.36
N ARG A 77 6.43 -2.60 6.63
CA ARG A 77 6.83 -3.61 5.63
C ARG A 77 5.91 -3.61 4.41
N LEU A 78 4.60 -3.43 4.60
CA LEU A 78 3.65 -3.35 3.49
C LEU A 78 3.85 -2.10 2.66
N LYS A 79 4.02 -0.94 3.31
CA LYS A 79 4.32 0.33 2.64
C LYS A 79 5.60 0.24 1.82
N ALA A 80 6.67 -0.36 2.36
CA ALA A 80 7.93 -0.57 1.63
C ALA A 80 7.75 -1.45 0.38
N ARG A 81 7.01 -2.56 0.48
CA ARG A 81 6.70 -3.43 -0.67
C ARG A 81 5.90 -2.70 -1.76
N CYS A 82 4.94 -1.88 -1.35
CA CYS A 82 4.11 -1.08 -2.24
C CYS A 82 4.93 -0.02 -3.00
N THR A 83 5.88 0.62 -2.32
CA THR A 83 6.84 1.55 -2.95
C THR A 83 7.75 0.82 -3.94
N ALA A 84 8.35 -0.31 -3.54
CA ALA A 84 9.32 -1.04 -4.36
C ALA A 84 8.74 -1.53 -5.69
N ILE A 85 7.49 -2.04 -5.70
CA ILE A 85 6.83 -2.44 -6.95
C ILE A 85 6.47 -1.22 -7.82
N GLY A 86 6.13 -0.08 -7.20
CA GLY A 86 5.87 1.17 -7.91
C GLY A 86 7.12 1.70 -8.62
N GLU A 87 8.26 1.68 -7.95
CA GLU A 87 9.57 2.03 -8.51
C GLU A 87 9.95 1.08 -9.66
N SER A 88 9.72 -0.23 -9.47
CA SER A 88 9.96 -1.23 -10.51
C SER A 88 9.11 -0.97 -11.76
N PHE A 89 7.84 -0.60 -11.59
CA PHE A 89 6.97 -0.25 -12.71
C PHE A 89 7.40 1.06 -13.40
N ALA A 90 7.78 2.08 -12.63
CA ALA A 90 8.30 3.33 -13.17
C ALA A 90 9.58 3.10 -14.00
N ALA A 91 10.51 2.29 -13.49
CA ALA A 91 11.72 1.91 -14.22
C ALA A 91 11.40 1.15 -15.51
N TYR A 92 10.41 0.25 -15.48
CA TYR A 92 9.93 -0.43 -16.69
C TYR A 92 9.40 0.55 -17.74
N ILE A 93 8.58 1.53 -17.35
CA ILE A 93 8.06 2.54 -18.28
C ILE A 93 9.20 3.39 -18.86
N ALA A 94 10.16 3.81 -18.03
CA ALA A 94 11.31 4.61 -18.46
C ALA A 94 12.23 3.83 -19.43
N CYS A 95 12.40 2.53 -19.18
CA CYS A 95 13.22 1.65 -20.02
C CYS A 95 12.60 1.44 -21.41
N TRP A 96 11.27 1.28 -21.49
CA TRP A 96 10.56 0.94 -22.73
C TRP A 96 9.85 2.13 -23.37
N SER A 97 10.62 3.11 -23.82
CA SER A 97 10.15 4.17 -24.71
C SER A 97 9.80 3.64 -26.10
N SER A 98 9.06 4.40 -26.91
CA SER A 98 8.77 3.99 -28.30
C SER A 98 10.05 3.64 -29.05
N ALA A 99 11.07 4.51 -29.01
CA ALA A 99 12.35 4.27 -29.68
C ALA A 99 13.09 3.03 -29.15
N ALA A 100 12.99 2.73 -27.85
CA ALA A 100 13.65 1.55 -27.26
C ALA A 100 13.00 0.22 -27.66
N ILE A 101 11.73 0.25 -28.11
CA ILE A 101 10.98 -0.92 -28.56
C ILE A 101 11.31 -1.27 -30.02
N ASP A 102 11.73 -0.30 -30.84
CA ASP A 102 12.04 -0.51 -32.24
C ASP A 102 13.13 -1.60 -32.42
N GLY A 103 12.80 -2.63 -33.21
CA GLY A 103 13.68 -3.79 -33.42
C GLY A 103 13.87 -4.72 -32.21
N ARG A 104 13.19 -4.45 -31.09
CA ARG A 104 13.32 -5.20 -29.82
C ARG A 104 11.98 -5.68 -29.27
N TRP A 105 11.03 -5.95 -30.17
CA TRP A 105 9.67 -6.32 -29.81
C TRP A 105 9.60 -7.55 -28.87
N SER A 106 10.38 -8.60 -29.15
CA SER A 106 10.42 -9.82 -28.34
C SER A 106 10.85 -9.55 -26.90
N ASP A 107 11.91 -8.76 -26.71
CA ASP A 107 12.40 -8.35 -25.39
C ASP A 107 11.36 -7.53 -24.64
N TYR A 108 10.73 -6.57 -25.34
CA TYR A 108 9.67 -5.75 -24.79
C TYR A 108 8.49 -6.61 -24.33
N ALA A 109 7.96 -7.48 -25.19
CA ALA A 109 6.85 -8.36 -24.89
C ALA A 109 7.15 -9.26 -23.68
N ALA A 110 8.34 -9.85 -23.62
CA ALA A 110 8.77 -10.65 -22.49
C ALA A 110 8.90 -9.82 -21.19
N ALA A 111 9.42 -8.60 -21.27
CA ALA A 111 9.49 -7.69 -20.14
C ALA A 111 8.10 -7.24 -19.65
N THR A 112 7.18 -6.95 -20.57
CA THR A 112 5.79 -6.62 -20.28
C THR A 112 5.10 -7.75 -19.53
N GLN A 113 5.23 -9.00 -20.00
CA GLN A 113 4.65 -10.17 -19.32
C GLN A 113 5.21 -10.34 -17.90
N ARG A 114 6.54 -10.22 -17.72
CA ARG A 114 7.17 -10.29 -16.39
C ARG A 114 6.67 -9.19 -15.45
N MET A 115 6.51 -7.96 -15.96
CA MET A 115 5.99 -6.85 -15.16
C MET A 115 4.52 -7.08 -14.78
N PHE A 116 3.71 -7.59 -15.70
CA PHE A 116 2.32 -7.95 -15.40
C PHE A 116 2.23 -9.08 -14.36
N ASP A 117 3.12 -10.06 -14.40
CA ASP A 117 3.18 -11.14 -13.39
C ASP A 117 3.53 -10.58 -12.02
N ALA A 118 4.53 -9.69 -11.96
CA ALA A 118 4.95 -9.05 -10.72
C ALA A 118 3.83 -8.20 -10.10
N LEU A 119 3.12 -7.41 -10.91
CA LEU A 119 2.00 -6.59 -10.45
C LEU A 119 0.82 -7.44 -9.97
N ALA A 120 0.42 -8.46 -10.74
CA ALA A 120 -0.69 -9.34 -10.35
C ALA A 120 -0.38 -10.07 -9.03
N ARG A 121 0.84 -10.59 -8.88
CA ARG A 121 1.29 -11.24 -7.65
C ARG A 121 1.28 -10.27 -6.47
N HIS A 122 1.80 -9.06 -6.67
CA HIS A 122 1.80 -8.02 -5.63
C HIS A 122 0.38 -7.72 -5.14
N VAL A 123 -0.56 -7.52 -6.06
CA VAL A 123 -1.98 -7.24 -5.74
C VAL A 123 -2.61 -8.35 -4.90
N VAL A 124 -2.41 -9.62 -5.30
CA VAL A 124 -2.98 -10.78 -4.60
C VAL A 124 -2.37 -10.97 -3.21
N GLU A 125 -1.05 -10.86 -3.08
CA GLU A 125 -0.36 -11.03 -1.80
C GLU A 125 -0.67 -9.91 -0.82
N GLU A 126 -0.82 -8.69 -1.33
CA GLU A 126 -1.11 -7.52 -0.50
C GLU A 126 -2.52 -7.59 0.10
N ARG A 127 -3.50 -8.14 -0.63
CA ARG A 127 -4.84 -8.35 -0.08
C ARG A 127 -4.80 -9.13 1.23
N ARG A 128 -4.15 -10.29 1.23
CA ARG A 128 -4.04 -11.17 2.40
C ARG A 128 -3.38 -10.46 3.58
N ALA A 129 -2.39 -9.62 3.29
CA ALA A 129 -1.67 -8.89 4.33
C ALA A 129 -2.49 -7.72 4.90
N ILE A 130 -3.26 -7.01 4.08
CA ILE A 130 -4.17 -5.94 4.53
C ILE A 130 -5.34 -6.54 5.33
N ASP A 131 -5.91 -7.66 4.88
CA ASP A 131 -6.95 -8.38 5.64
C ASP A 131 -6.43 -8.74 7.05
N THR A 132 -5.19 -9.25 7.15
CA THR A 132 -4.55 -9.56 8.44
C THR A 132 -4.30 -8.31 9.28
N LEU A 133 -3.85 -7.22 8.65
CA LEU A 133 -3.60 -5.94 9.31
C LEU A 133 -4.88 -5.38 9.93
N LEU A 134 -6.02 -5.47 9.23
CA LEU A 134 -7.30 -4.92 9.67
C LEU A 134 -8.08 -5.83 10.61
N ALA A 135 -8.06 -7.15 10.42
CA ALA A 135 -8.72 -8.11 11.32
C ALA A 135 -8.14 -8.10 12.74
N GLY A 136 -6.90 -7.63 12.90
CA GLY A 136 -6.38 -7.38 14.23
C GLY A 136 -6.86 -6.05 14.84
N VAL A 137 -7.31 -5.06 14.05
CA VAL A 137 -7.74 -3.73 14.57
C VAL A 137 -9.07 -3.91 15.29
N GLU A 138 -9.99 -4.68 14.70
CA GLU A 138 -11.28 -5.00 15.31
C GLU A 138 -11.17 -5.76 16.64
N ARG A 139 -10.12 -6.57 16.81
CA ARG A 139 -9.86 -7.28 18.07
C ARG A 139 -9.44 -6.35 19.23
N ILE A 140 -8.93 -5.17 18.92
CA ILE A 140 -8.52 -4.17 19.92
C ILE A 140 -9.69 -3.21 20.21
N GLU A 141 -10.49 -2.87 19.18
CA GLU A 141 -11.65 -1.99 19.33
C GLU A 141 -12.82 -2.61 20.10
N ARG A 142 -12.94 -3.95 20.19
CA ARG A 142 -13.84 -4.58 21.16
C ARG A 142 -13.18 -4.56 22.55
N PRO A 143 -13.67 -3.74 23.51
CA PRO A 143 -13.24 -3.92 24.88
C PRO A 143 -13.80 -5.27 25.33
N GLY A 144 -12.92 -6.25 25.56
CA GLY A 144 -13.32 -7.45 26.29
C GLY A 144 -13.94 -7.05 27.63
N PRO A 145 -14.84 -7.86 28.20
CA PRO A 145 -15.40 -7.58 29.53
C PRO A 145 -14.24 -7.43 30.50
N ARG A 146 -14.01 -6.20 30.97
CA ARG A 146 -13.02 -5.93 32.00
C ARG A 146 -13.49 -6.70 33.24
N CYS A 147 -12.86 -7.82 33.54
CA CYS A 147 -12.93 -8.37 34.88
C CYS A 147 -12.37 -7.31 35.82
N ALA A 148 -13.26 -6.69 36.61
CA ALA A 148 -12.87 -5.80 37.68
C ALA A 148 -12.15 -6.63 38.75
N PRO A 149 -10.91 -6.28 39.15
CA PRO A 149 -10.41 -6.75 40.42
C PRO A 149 -11.09 -5.93 41.51
N GLY A 150 -12.02 -6.57 42.22
CA GLY A 150 -12.50 -6.08 43.51
C GLY A 150 -11.34 -6.02 44.50
N GLY A 151 -11.14 -4.85 45.11
CA GLY A 151 -10.08 -4.63 46.09
C GLY A 151 -10.08 -3.19 46.58
N SER A 152 -10.98 -2.89 47.51
CA SER A 152 -11.11 -1.59 48.17
C SER A 152 -9.91 -1.23 49.06
N LEU A 153 -9.58 0.06 49.00
CA LEU A 153 -9.07 0.96 50.06
C LEU A 153 -7.64 0.78 50.58
N THR A 154 -6.79 1.79 50.33
CA THR A 154 -6.34 2.69 51.41
C THR A 154 -5.77 4.00 50.85
N ARG A 155 -6.03 5.08 51.60
CA ARG A 155 -5.79 6.49 51.34
C ARG A 155 -4.49 6.91 52.04
N VAL A 156 -3.61 7.66 51.37
CA VAL A 156 -2.51 8.42 51.99
C VAL A 156 -2.38 9.80 51.30
N PRO A 157 -2.21 10.92 52.03
CA PRO A 157 -2.28 12.30 51.50
C PRO A 157 -0.89 12.86 51.07
N PRO A 158 -0.80 14.12 50.57
CA PRO A 158 0.30 14.57 49.71
C PRO A 158 1.44 15.26 50.46
N THR A 159 2.64 15.24 49.88
CA THR A 159 3.75 16.13 50.25
C THR A 159 4.20 16.95 49.06
N SER A 160 4.08 18.27 49.21
CA SER A 160 4.69 19.31 48.37
C SER A 160 6.21 19.22 48.39
N SER A 161 6.85 19.40 47.23
CA SER A 161 8.15 20.08 47.16
C SER A 161 8.37 20.65 45.77
N SER A 162 8.94 21.85 45.79
CA SER A 162 9.03 22.85 44.73
C SER A 162 10.05 22.54 43.62
N PHE A 163 9.78 23.16 42.46
CA PHE A 163 10.64 23.34 41.28
C PHE A 163 12.05 23.90 41.57
N PRO A 164 12.97 23.80 40.59
CA PRO A 164 13.19 24.98 39.74
C PRO A 164 13.11 24.73 38.23
N ARG A 165 12.63 25.77 37.54
CA ARG A 165 12.64 25.96 36.08
C ARG A 165 14.07 25.92 35.52
N LEU A 166 14.24 25.28 34.36
CA LEU A 166 15.34 25.55 33.44
C LEU A 166 14.80 26.29 32.20
N ALA A 167 15.54 27.32 31.81
CA ALA A 167 15.25 28.29 30.76
C ALA A 167 15.48 27.72 29.33
N PRO A 168 14.92 28.35 28.28
CA PRO A 168 15.05 27.89 26.90
C PRO A 168 16.45 28.12 26.31
N ILE A 169 16.97 27.12 25.60
CA ILE A 169 18.19 27.24 24.78
C ILE A 169 17.84 27.89 23.45
N ARG A 170 18.60 28.95 23.14
CA ARG A 170 18.53 29.79 21.95
C ARG A 170 19.24 29.09 20.78
N ALA A 171 18.65 29.08 19.59
CA ALA A 171 19.30 28.64 18.35
C ALA A 171 20.35 29.67 17.88
N PRO A 172 21.47 29.24 17.27
CA PRO A 172 22.37 30.14 16.56
C PRO A 172 22.13 30.13 15.04
N GLY A 173 22.12 31.35 14.45
CA GLY A 173 22.71 31.69 13.14
C GLY A 173 21.97 31.27 11.89
#